data_AF-A0A4Q1FMI9-F1
#
_entry.id   AF-A0A4Q1FMI9-F1
#
_cell.length_a   1.000
_cell.length_b   1.000
_cell.length_c   1.000
_cell.angle_alpha   90.00
_cell.angle_beta   90.00
_cell.angle_gamma   90.00
#
_symmetry.space_group_name_H-M   'P 1'
#
loop_
_entity.id
_entity.type
_entity.pdbx_description
1 polymer ?
#
loop_
_entity_poly.entity_id
_entity_poly.type
_entity_poly.pdbx_seq_one_letter_code
_entity_poly.pdbx_strand_id
1 'polypeptide(L)'
;MRYKRFLIAFPLVIFAQNLHAQNEQGTGYPYFVNFTQGLQPQEAYKVATSGVQNDATFTTDGLRLTRSVNNISGGVILADKIFKSDQGIKFEFEFAIYGGNTNGGDGISIFLVDGSIPKDQLNLGYFGGGLGYTFVRGRESTEGLRGAYLGIGLDEFGNFKTSFNQSERVRNGIFGVGLADGRSNVSLRGKRGNQYLSSSEPVGYNGYPLLYSIATNASPSSSNRSAYLDTNTGKYIGIKNPSLQQFSIESGGTTIPQNENDVRFRKAYVVLVPNPAGGYNITLEIQHGNVKEKVIDNYYYPTSLKYTETTISNATVRTLDTSAPSTFRIGFAASTGAAKNIHLLKNLGVTRPYAAEVTDDLFAGCPGIKSIYYPLLNDAAYSSAGGQNPPTLSYNNLDFNSFRFLDNNGAVIPNITGGVYTNSQGTWTYLPTTGALSFRPASGFTGVAQIQYDIKGGGSNGTESPYNKEEYRSLPALVQVNISSTNNCSKACIISNRNVTQTITR
;
A
#
# COMPACT_ATOMS: atom_id res chain seq x y z
N MET A 1 50.86 -20.39 -49.31
CA MET A 1 49.47 -20.06 -49.71
C MET A 1 48.53 -20.66 -48.68
N ARG A 2 47.70 -19.83 -48.04
CA ARG A 2 46.91 -20.13 -46.84
C ARG A 2 45.59 -20.84 -47.19
N TYR A 3 45.33 -21.99 -46.56
CA TYR A 3 43.99 -22.59 -46.50
C TYR A 3 43.08 -21.74 -45.59
N LYS A 4 42.00 -21.17 -46.15
CA LYS A 4 40.93 -20.52 -45.37
C LYS A 4 39.92 -21.58 -44.93
N ARG A 5 39.84 -21.84 -43.63
CA ARG A 5 38.71 -22.55 -43.01
C ARG A 5 37.53 -21.58 -42.90
N PHE A 6 36.40 -21.89 -43.52
CA PHE A 6 35.14 -21.19 -43.27
C PHE A 6 34.53 -21.75 -41.97
N LEU A 7 34.50 -20.94 -40.91
CA LEU A 7 33.61 -21.18 -39.79
C LEU A 7 32.20 -20.72 -40.19
N ILE A 8 31.27 -21.66 -40.25
CA ILE A 8 29.84 -21.35 -40.30
C ILE A 8 29.39 -21.21 -38.84
N ALA A 9 29.23 -19.97 -38.38
CA ALA A 9 28.63 -19.67 -37.09
C ALA A 9 27.09 -19.72 -37.25
N PHE A 10 26.44 -20.73 -36.69
CA PHE A 10 25.00 -20.71 -36.46
C PHE A 10 24.70 -19.68 -35.38
N PRO A 11 23.84 -18.67 -35.60
CA PRO A 11 23.36 -17.84 -34.52
C PRO A 11 22.43 -18.70 -33.66
N LEU A 12 22.85 -18.94 -32.41
CA LEU A 12 22.00 -19.51 -31.38
C LEU A 12 20.93 -18.45 -31.06
N VAL A 13 19.78 -18.52 -31.73
CA VAL A 13 18.61 -17.72 -31.38
C VAL A 13 18.07 -18.29 -30.07
N ILE A 14 18.52 -17.71 -28.97
CA ILE A 14 17.89 -17.92 -27.66
C ILE A 14 16.51 -17.29 -27.78
N PHE A 15 15.48 -18.13 -27.95
CA PHE A 15 14.10 -17.75 -27.67
C PHE A 15 14.04 -17.40 -26.18
N ALA A 16 14.20 -16.12 -25.84
CA ALA A 16 13.69 -15.59 -24.60
C ALA A 16 12.16 -15.69 -24.71
N GLN A 17 11.60 -16.83 -24.28
CA GLN A 17 10.18 -16.91 -24.01
C GLN A 17 9.92 -15.97 -22.84
N ASN A 18 9.43 -14.77 -23.16
CA ASN A 18 8.80 -13.90 -22.17
C ASN A 18 7.70 -14.74 -21.51
N LEU A 19 7.91 -15.12 -20.26
CA LEU A 19 6.86 -15.62 -19.39
C LEU A 19 5.88 -14.46 -19.17
N HIS A 20 4.93 -14.32 -20.08
CA HIS A 20 3.74 -13.52 -19.85
C HIS A 20 2.86 -14.27 -18.87
N ALA A 21 3.04 -13.98 -17.58
CA ALA A 21 2.03 -14.24 -16.58
C ALA A 21 1.67 -12.91 -15.89
N GLN A 22 0.41 -12.53 -16.07
CA GLN A 22 -0.34 -11.48 -15.34
C GLN A 22 -0.14 -10.02 -15.78
N ASN A 23 -0.84 -9.63 -16.86
CA ASN A 23 -1.84 -8.53 -16.86
C ASN A 23 -2.08 -7.94 -18.26
N GLU A 24 -2.53 -8.74 -19.24
CA GLU A 24 -3.04 -8.15 -20.50
C GLU A 24 -4.58 -8.15 -20.64
N GLN A 25 -5.35 -8.55 -19.62
CA GLN A 25 -6.84 -8.37 -19.61
C GLN A 25 -7.45 -8.11 -18.20
N GLY A 26 -6.71 -7.53 -17.26
CA GLY A 26 -7.11 -7.41 -15.84
C GLY A 26 -7.68 -6.05 -15.41
N THR A 27 -8.40 -6.03 -14.28
CA THR A 27 -8.82 -4.81 -13.55
C THR A 27 -7.69 -4.16 -12.74
N GLY A 28 -6.53 -4.84 -12.66
CA GLY A 28 -5.39 -4.48 -11.81
C GLY A 28 -5.39 -5.18 -10.45
N TYR A 29 -6.40 -5.99 -10.12
CA TYR A 29 -6.56 -6.61 -8.81
C TYR A 29 -6.62 -8.15 -8.84
N PRO A 30 -6.21 -8.82 -7.74
CA PRO A 30 -5.31 -8.29 -6.71
C PRO A 30 -3.91 -8.04 -7.29
N TYR A 31 -3.10 -7.28 -6.58
CA TYR A 31 -1.72 -7.02 -6.95
C TYR A 31 -0.84 -7.00 -5.71
N PHE A 32 0.32 -7.65 -5.80
CA PHE A 32 1.32 -7.67 -4.75
C PHE A 32 2.69 -7.40 -5.36
N VAL A 33 3.48 -6.56 -4.70
CA VAL A 33 4.89 -6.38 -5.03
C VAL A 33 5.74 -6.41 -3.76
N ASN A 34 6.77 -7.25 -3.80
CA ASN A 34 7.75 -7.36 -2.73
C ASN A 34 8.94 -6.44 -3.01
N PHE A 35 9.10 -5.39 -2.19
CA PHE A 35 10.21 -4.44 -2.34
C PHE A 35 11.53 -4.89 -1.68
N THR A 36 11.57 -6.04 -1.02
CA THR A 36 12.77 -6.57 -0.33
C THR A 36 13.66 -7.46 -1.23
N GLN A 37 13.33 -7.57 -2.52
CA GLN A 37 14.10 -8.36 -3.49
C GLN A 37 15.43 -7.70 -3.89
N GLY A 38 15.67 -6.43 -3.54
CA GLY A 38 16.84 -5.67 -3.98
C GLY A 38 16.87 -5.30 -5.46
N LEU A 39 15.83 -5.66 -6.22
CA LEU A 39 15.67 -5.37 -7.63
C LEU A 39 14.51 -4.39 -7.83
N GLN A 40 14.64 -3.49 -8.80
CA GLN A 40 13.55 -2.63 -9.22
C GLN A 40 12.50 -3.48 -9.95
N PRO A 41 11.23 -3.54 -9.47
CA PRO A 41 10.15 -4.21 -10.19
C PRO A 41 9.95 -3.56 -11.56
N GLN A 42 9.55 -4.36 -12.55
CA GLN A 42 9.42 -3.91 -13.95
C GLN A 42 8.49 -2.69 -14.07
N GLU A 43 7.36 -2.73 -13.36
CA GLU A 43 6.37 -1.67 -13.35
C GLU A 43 6.78 -0.40 -12.60
N ALA A 44 7.80 -0.48 -11.76
CA ALA A 44 8.23 0.65 -10.94
C ALA A 44 9.05 1.62 -11.80
N TYR A 45 8.65 2.89 -11.80
CA TYR A 45 9.31 3.97 -12.49
C TYR A 45 9.81 5.01 -11.48
N LYS A 46 11.12 5.26 -11.48
CA LYS A 46 11.73 6.32 -10.66
C LYS A 46 11.48 7.66 -11.35
N VAL A 47 10.55 8.43 -10.80
CA VAL A 47 10.09 9.69 -11.40
C VAL A 47 11.09 10.81 -11.09
N ALA A 48 11.33 11.72 -12.02
CA ALA A 48 12.15 12.88 -11.74
C ALA A 48 11.45 13.86 -10.79
N THR A 49 12.18 14.36 -9.79
CA THR A 49 11.77 15.53 -8.99
C THR A 49 12.47 16.74 -9.57
N SER A 50 11.74 17.81 -9.86
CA SER A 50 12.36 19.04 -10.38
C SER A 50 13.38 19.59 -9.38
N GLY A 51 14.61 19.86 -9.83
CA GLY A 51 15.67 20.48 -9.02
C GLY A 51 16.38 19.57 -8.02
N VAL A 52 15.99 18.29 -7.88
CA VAL A 52 16.64 17.34 -6.94
C VAL A 52 16.77 15.96 -7.57
N GLN A 53 17.94 15.32 -7.43
CA GLN A 53 18.13 13.94 -7.87
C GLN A 53 17.27 13.00 -7.03
N ASN A 54 16.57 12.07 -7.70
CA ASN A 54 15.77 11.05 -7.04
C ASN A 54 16.65 10.03 -6.29
N ASP A 55 16.52 9.95 -4.97
CA ASP A 55 17.30 9.08 -4.07
C ASP A 55 16.72 7.66 -3.93
N ALA A 56 15.53 7.40 -4.50
CA ALA A 56 14.83 6.13 -4.35
C ALA A 56 15.69 4.95 -4.85
N THR A 57 15.88 3.97 -3.97
CA THR A 57 16.73 2.80 -4.20
C THR A 57 16.03 1.54 -3.69
N PHE A 58 15.97 0.50 -4.52
CA PHE A 58 15.51 -0.82 -4.10
C PHE A 58 16.69 -1.54 -3.43
N THR A 59 16.52 -1.94 -2.18
CA THR A 59 17.51 -2.69 -1.41
C THR A 59 16.90 -4.01 -0.94
N THR A 60 17.70 -4.88 -0.36
CA THR A 60 17.19 -6.11 0.27
C THR A 60 16.36 -5.85 1.52
N ASP A 61 16.38 -4.62 2.05
CA ASP A 61 15.57 -4.22 3.19
C ASP A 61 14.19 -3.66 2.78
N GLY A 62 14.05 -3.21 1.53
CA GLY A 62 12.85 -2.55 1.02
C GLY A 62 13.14 -1.47 -0.03
N LEU A 63 12.09 -0.74 -0.42
CA LEU A 63 12.21 0.48 -1.22
C LEU A 63 12.60 1.63 -0.28
N ARG A 64 13.88 2.00 -0.27
CA ARG A 64 14.38 3.18 0.44
C ARG A 64 14.15 4.42 -0.41
N LEU A 65 13.26 5.31 0.03
CA LEU A 65 12.94 6.56 -0.65
C LEU A 65 13.93 7.68 -0.34
N THR A 66 14.45 7.74 0.89
CA THR A 66 15.56 8.66 1.25
C THR A 66 16.54 7.99 2.19
N ARG A 67 17.81 8.40 2.10
CA ARG A 67 18.83 8.21 3.14
C ARG A 67 18.69 9.27 4.25
N SER A 68 19.44 9.11 5.35
CA SER A 68 19.59 10.12 6.41
C SER A 68 20.54 11.26 5.97
N VAL A 69 20.18 11.93 4.88
CA VAL A 69 20.90 13.05 4.27
C VAL A 69 19.96 14.25 4.21
N ASN A 70 20.47 15.46 4.32
CA ASN A 70 19.67 16.66 4.25
C ASN A 70 19.26 16.99 2.80
N ASN A 71 18.08 17.57 2.61
CA ASN A 71 17.61 18.14 1.35
C ASN A 71 17.59 17.15 0.17
N ILE A 72 17.23 15.89 0.42
CA ILE A 72 17.04 14.88 -0.63
C ILE A 72 15.58 14.47 -0.75
N SER A 73 15.23 14.02 -1.95
CA SER A 73 13.91 13.52 -2.32
C SER A 73 14.05 12.19 -3.06
N GLY A 74 13.11 11.28 -2.87
CA GLY A 74 13.01 10.12 -3.73
C GLY A 74 11.56 9.72 -3.93
N GLY A 75 11.26 9.12 -5.07
CA GLY A 75 9.91 8.66 -5.36
C GLY A 75 9.81 7.69 -6.52
N VAL A 76 8.76 6.88 -6.49
CA VAL A 76 8.48 5.80 -7.43
C VAL A 76 7.00 5.80 -7.74
N ILE A 77 6.63 5.67 -9.01
CA ILE A 77 5.26 5.37 -9.44
C ILE A 77 5.26 3.98 -10.07
N LEU A 78 4.26 3.15 -9.74
CA LEU A 78 4.02 1.89 -10.45
C LEU A 78 3.39 2.20 -11.82
N ALA A 79 4.21 2.72 -12.73
CA ALA A 79 3.79 3.31 -13.99
C ALA A 79 3.12 2.31 -14.95
N ASP A 80 3.53 1.04 -14.89
CA ASP A 80 2.97 0.00 -15.76
C ASP A 80 1.91 -0.86 -15.04
N LYS A 81 1.40 -0.40 -13.87
CA LYS A 81 0.25 -1.01 -13.19
C LYS A 81 -0.88 -0.01 -13.06
N ILE A 82 -2.03 -0.38 -13.64
CA ILE A 82 -3.23 0.42 -13.71
C ILE A 82 -4.35 -0.32 -12.97
N PHE A 83 -5.07 0.40 -12.13
CA PHE A 83 -6.15 -0.12 -11.29
C PHE A 83 -7.46 0.55 -11.68
N LYS A 84 -8.52 -0.22 -11.98
CA LYS A 84 -9.85 0.37 -12.18
C LYS A 84 -10.36 0.98 -10.88
N SER A 85 -10.93 2.18 -10.94
CA SER A 85 -11.38 2.93 -9.78
C SER A 85 -12.88 2.73 -9.46
N ASP A 86 -13.61 2.10 -10.38
CA ASP A 86 -15.07 1.92 -10.40
C ASP A 86 -15.68 1.26 -9.14
N GLN A 87 -15.01 0.28 -8.56
CA GLN A 87 -15.46 -0.42 -7.34
C GLN A 87 -14.59 -0.11 -6.12
N GLY A 88 -13.83 0.99 -6.17
CA GLY A 88 -12.89 1.38 -5.13
C GLY A 88 -11.58 0.62 -5.16
N ILE A 89 -10.73 0.95 -4.19
CA ILE A 89 -9.36 0.43 -4.05
C ILE A 89 -8.99 0.30 -2.56
N LYS A 90 -8.38 -0.82 -2.19
CA LYS A 90 -7.69 -1.02 -0.91
C LYS A 90 -6.21 -1.21 -1.18
N PHE A 91 -5.35 -0.58 -0.40
CA PHE A 91 -3.91 -0.85 -0.44
C PHE A 91 -3.30 -0.86 0.95
N GLU A 92 -2.29 -1.71 1.12
CA GLU A 92 -1.56 -1.87 2.37
C GLU A 92 -0.06 -1.99 2.13
N PHE A 93 0.72 -1.39 3.02
CA PHE A 93 2.18 -1.37 2.94
C PHE A 93 2.77 -1.17 4.32
N GLU A 94 3.92 -1.78 4.56
CA GLU A 94 4.72 -1.53 5.75
C GLU A 94 5.66 -0.36 5.48
N PHE A 95 5.97 0.40 6.51
CA PHE A 95 6.91 1.49 6.40
C PHE A 95 7.78 1.61 7.65
N ALA A 96 8.97 2.18 7.46
CA ALA A 96 9.87 2.53 8.55
C ALA A 96 10.43 3.93 8.33
N ILE A 97 10.38 4.72 9.40
CA ILE A 97 10.93 6.08 9.47
C ILE A 97 11.92 6.10 10.64
N TYR A 98 13.22 6.05 10.34
CA TYR A 98 14.27 5.76 11.33
C TYR A 98 15.63 6.36 10.96
N GLY A 99 16.62 6.22 11.85
CA GLY A 99 18.02 6.60 11.58
C GLY A 99 18.26 8.11 11.41
N GLY A 100 17.30 8.92 11.85
CA GLY A 100 17.31 10.36 11.74
C GLY A 100 17.74 11.11 13.00
N ASN A 101 17.63 12.43 12.96
CA ASN A 101 17.86 13.29 14.12
C ASN A 101 16.56 13.51 14.92
N THR A 102 16.66 14.20 16.06
CA THR A 102 15.53 14.43 17.00
C THR A 102 14.32 15.14 16.39
N ASN A 103 14.50 15.81 15.24
CA ASN A 103 13.46 16.61 14.60
C ASN A 103 12.69 15.87 13.50
N GLY A 104 13.07 14.63 13.16
CA GLY A 104 12.44 13.87 12.07
C GLY A 104 12.78 14.43 10.68
N GLY A 105 12.76 13.63 9.62
CA GLY A 105 12.71 14.11 8.23
C GLY A 105 11.39 14.84 7.92
N ASP A 106 11.05 15.09 6.66
CA ASP A 106 9.71 15.59 6.36
C ASP A 106 8.68 14.46 6.49
N GLY A 107 8.87 13.37 5.73
CA GLY A 107 7.97 12.21 5.79
C GLY A 107 7.86 11.43 4.49
N ILE A 108 6.83 10.60 4.43
CA ILE A 108 6.44 9.78 3.26
C ILE A 108 5.09 10.27 2.75
N SER A 109 4.92 10.35 1.43
CA SER A 109 3.61 10.42 0.80
C SER A 109 3.32 9.18 -0.02
N ILE A 110 2.04 8.80 -0.02
CA ILE A 110 1.46 7.87 -0.96
C ILE A 110 0.34 8.54 -1.69
N PHE A 111 0.22 8.25 -2.97
CA PHE A 111 -0.73 8.95 -3.80
C PHE A 111 -1.33 8.10 -4.90
N LEU A 112 -2.58 8.42 -5.21
CA LEU A 112 -3.30 7.94 -6.38
C LEU A 112 -3.18 8.96 -7.50
N VAL A 113 -2.75 8.50 -8.66
CA VAL A 113 -2.58 9.29 -9.89
C VAL A 113 -3.55 8.78 -10.94
N ASP A 114 -4.11 9.67 -11.75
CA ASP A 114 -4.86 9.32 -12.95
C ASP A 114 -4.06 8.36 -13.85
N GLY A 115 -4.63 7.18 -14.08
CA GLY A 115 -4.01 6.11 -14.87
C GLY A 115 -3.90 6.43 -16.36
N SER A 116 -4.62 7.44 -16.86
CA SER A 116 -4.54 7.88 -18.26
C SER A 116 -3.29 8.69 -18.58
N ILE A 117 -2.57 9.22 -17.58
CA ILE A 117 -1.37 10.03 -17.80
C ILE A 117 -0.26 9.15 -18.41
N PRO A 118 0.34 9.52 -19.55
CA PRO A 118 1.45 8.75 -20.12
C PRO A 118 2.66 8.66 -19.17
N LYS A 119 3.35 7.51 -19.16
CA LYS A 119 4.47 7.23 -18.25
C LYS A 119 5.60 8.28 -18.34
N ASP A 120 5.94 8.70 -19.55
CA ASP A 120 6.93 9.73 -19.86
C ASP A 120 6.51 11.14 -19.43
N GLN A 121 5.22 11.35 -19.14
CA GLN A 121 4.69 12.60 -18.62
C GLN A 121 4.51 12.60 -17.11
N LEU A 122 4.80 11.51 -16.41
CA LEU A 122 4.72 11.49 -14.95
C LEU A 122 5.83 12.38 -14.34
N ASN A 123 5.48 13.18 -13.33
CA ASN A 123 6.41 13.96 -12.51
C ASN A 123 6.07 13.78 -11.02
N LEU A 124 6.97 14.22 -10.14
CA LEU A 124 6.64 14.50 -8.75
C LEU A 124 6.43 16.00 -8.54
N GLY A 125 5.63 16.32 -7.53
CA GLY A 125 5.48 17.68 -7.01
C GLY A 125 6.69 18.15 -6.22
N TYR A 126 6.51 19.27 -5.53
CA TYR A 126 7.52 19.88 -4.66
C TYR A 126 7.98 18.92 -3.55
N PHE A 127 9.29 18.83 -3.33
CA PHE A 127 9.87 18.04 -2.23
C PHE A 127 9.73 18.76 -0.87
N GLY A 128 10.33 18.20 0.17
CA GLY A 128 10.25 18.76 1.52
C GLY A 128 8.81 18.73 2.04
N GLY A 129 8.30 19.87 2.50
CA GLY A 129 6.90 20.00 2.93
C GLY A 129 5.84 19.68 1.86
N GLY A 130 6.21 19.58 0.58
CA GLY A 130 5.31 19.10 -0.48
C GLY A 130 5.21 17.58 -0.61
N LEU A 131 6.17 16.85 -0.03
CA LEU A 131 6.35 15.39 -0.10
C LEU A 131 6.13 14.81 -1.51
N GLY A 132 6.54 15.53 -2.56
CA GLY A 132 6.36 15.09 -3.95
C GLY A 132 4.91 15.11 -4.45
N TYR A 133 3.95 15.66 -3.70
CA TYR A 133 2.54 15.70 -4.07
C TYR A 133 2.10 17.11 -4.52
N THR A 134 2.39 18.13 -3.72
CA THR A 134 1.84 19.48 -3.96
C THR A 134 2.72 20.34 -4.84
N PHE A 135 2.14 21.36 -5.46
CA PHE A 135 2.90 22.44 -6.09
C PHE A 135 3.49 23.41 -5.06
N VAL A 136 4.39 24.28 -5.52
CA VAL A 136 4.68 25.58 -4.91
C VAL A 136 4.79 26.64 -6.00
N ARG A 137 4.44 27.89 -5.66
CA ARG A 137 4.59 29.07 -6.51
C ARG A 137 5.56 30.06 -5.88
N GLY A 138 6.16 30.94 -6.67
CA GLY A 138 7.14 31.94 -6.21
C GLY A 138 8.47 31.77 -6.92
N ARG A 139 9.57 32.12 -6.25
CA ARG A 139 10.92 31.99 -6.83
C ARG A 139 11.33 30.54 -7.07
N GLU A 140 10.81 29.60 -6.27
CA GLU A 140 11.09 28.17 -6.40
C GLU A 140 9.92 27.38 -7.03
N SER A 141 9.22 28.01 -7.99
CA SER A 141 8.00 27.45 -8.58
C SER A 141 8.20 26.03 -9.11
N THR A 142 7.38 25.09 -8.63
CA THR A 142 7.38 23.68 -9.04
C THR A 142 5.93 23.22 -9.22
N GLU A 143 5.63 22.63 -10.38
CA GLU A 143 4.32 22.02 -10.64
C GLU A 143 4.05 20.93 -9.60
N GLY A 144 2.81 20.75 -9.17
CA GLY A 144 2.44 19.60 -8.35
C GLY A 144 2.51 18.29 -9.12
N LEU A 145 2.23 17.19 -8.41
CA LEU A 145 2.14 15.86 -9.00
C LEU A 145 1.08 15.83 -10.11
N ARG A 146 1.50 15.55 -11.34
CA ARG A 146 0.61 15.50 -12.51
C ARG A 146 -0.32 14.32 -12.38
N GLY A 147 -1.61 14.55 -12.66
CA GLY A 147 -2.67 13.55 -12.50
C GLY A 147 -3.05 13.24 -11.05
N ALA A 148 -2.54 13.97 -10.05
CA ALA A 148 -2.86 13.68 -8.64
C ALA A 148 -4.36 13.69 -8.37
N TYR A 149 -4.83 12.65 -7.67
CA TYR A 149 -6.21 12.52 -7.20
C TYR A 149 -6.31 12.60 -5.68
N LEU A 150 -5.55 11.77 -4.98
CA LEU A 150 -5.51 11.71 -3.52
C LEU A 150 -4.06 11.54 -3.07
N GLY A 151 -3.61 12.34 -2.12
CA GLY A 151 -2.31 12.23 -1.46
C GLY A 151 -2.47 11.99 0.02
N ILE A 152 -1.68 11.08 0.56
CA ILE A 152 -1.67 10.68 1.97
C ILE A 152 -0.27 10.94 2.49
N GLY A 153 -0.11 11.95 3.34
CA GLY A 153 1.15 12.27 4.00
C GLY A 153 1.24 11.58 5.36
N LEU A 154 2.28 10.78 5.54
CA LEU A 154 2.79 10.30 6.84
C LEU A 154 3.96 11.21 7.20
N ASP A 155 3.66 12.29 7.91
CA ASP A 155 4.47 13.51 7.97
C ASP A 155 4.99 13.72 9.39
N GLU A 156 6.27 13.43 9.61
CA GLU A 156 6.92 13.48 10.93
C GLU A 156 7.30 14.91 11.33
N PHE A 157 7.61 15.78 10.36
CA PHE A 157 7.87 17.20 10.61
C PHE A 157 6.59 18.03 10.69
N GLY A 158 5.59 17.67 9.90
CA GLY A 158 4.28 18.32 9.89
C GLY A 158 4.06 19.39 8.82
N ASN A 159 4.95 19.52 7.82
CA ASN A 159 4.80 20.54 6.77
C ASN A 159 3.89 20.14 5.61
N PHE A 160 3.49 18.87 5.50
CA PHE A 160 2.57 18.42 4.46
C PHE A 160 1.20 19.08 4.58
N LYS A 161 0.69 19.30 5.80
CA LYS A 161 -0.60 19.97 6.02
C LYS A 161 -0.57 21.49 5.88
N THR A 162 0.61 22.11 5.99
CA THR A 162 0.72 23.56 6.19
C THR A 162 0.49 24.34 4.90
N SER A 163 0.05 25.59 5.06
CA SER A 163 0.16 26.59 4.01
C SER A 163 1.58 27.16 3.98
N PHE A 164 2.04 27.59 2.81
CA PHE A 164 3.21 28.46 2.66
C PHE A 164 2.74 29.79 2.10
N ASN A 165 3.15 30.88 2.73
CA ASN A 165 2.83 32.23 2.29
C ASN A 165 4.05 33.15 2.43
N GLN A 166 5.11 32.80 1.70
CA GLN A 166 6.37 33.53 1.64
C GLN A 166 6.68 33.85 0.17
N SER A 167 7.50 34.87 -0.09
CA SER A 167 7.77 35.33 -1.46
C SER A 167 8.44 34.25 -2.34
N GLU A 168 9.18 33.34 -1.70
CA GLU A 168 9.90 32.25 -2.32
C GLU A 168 9.00 31.05 -2.61
N ARG A 169 8.02 30.78 -1.72
CA ARG A 169 7.16 29.60 -1.71
C ARG A 169 5.76 29.94 -1.23
N VAL A 170 4.79 29.73 -2.11
CA VAL A 170 3.37 29.88 -1.85
C VAL A 170 2.60 28.62 -2.22
N ARG A 171 1.79 28.14 -1.28
CA ARG A 171 0.94 26.95 -1.42
C ARG A 171 -0.21 27.01 -0.41
N ASN A 172 -1.39 26.56 -0.82
CA ASN A 172 -2.51 26.37 0.11
C ASN A 172 -2.26 25.25 1.15
N GLY A 173 -3.02 25.30 2.25
CA GLY A 173 -2.97 24.33 3.33
C GLY A 173 -3.89 24.75 4.46
N ILE A 174 -3.69 24.21 5.66
CA ILE A 174 -4.47 24.60 6.83
C ILE A 174 -4.26 26.09 7.17
N PHE A 175 -5.36 26.77 7.54
CA PHE A 175 -5.36 28.14 8.05
C PHE A 175 -6.54 28.32 9.01
N GLY A 176 -6.46 29.31 9.91
CA GLY A 176 -7.51 29.61 10.89
C GLY A 176 -7.70 28.59 12.01
N VAL A 177 -7.06 27.41 11.90
CA VAL A 177 -7.06 26.35 12.90
C VAL A 177 -5.63 25.86 13.10
N GLY A 178 -5.18 25.84 14.36
CA GLY A 178 -3.94 25.17 14.77
C GLY A 178 -4.25 23.75 15.25
N LEU A 179 -3.50 22.76 14.78
CA LEU A 179 -3.56 21.40 15.33
C LEU A 179 -2.86 21.34 16.69
N ALA A 180 -3.32 20.42 17.53
CA ALA A 180 -2.77 20.18 18.87
C ALA A 180 -1.28 19.83 18.91
N ASP A 181 -0.77 19.18 17.86
CA ASP A 181 0.64 18.93 17.64
C ASP A 181 0.99 19.29 16.19
N GLY A 182 2.10 20.03 16.07
CA GLY A 182 2.64 20.47 14.80
C GLY A 182 3.37 19.36 14.05
N ARG A 183 3.77 18.28 14.70
CA ARG A 183 4.53 17.14 14.17
C ARG A 183 3.70 15.83 14.19
N SER A 184 4.26 14.77 13.60
CA SER A 184 3.66 13.43 13.57
C SER A 184 2.19 13.46 13.15
N ASN A 185 1.97 13.89 11.91
CA ASN A 185 0.65 14.04 11.34
C ASN A 185 0.40 13.04 10.23
N VAL A 186 -0.85 12.61 10.16
CA VAL A 186 -1.40 11.90 9.00
C VAL A 186 -2.37 12.82 8.30
N SER A 187 -2.19 13.03 7.01
CA SER A 187 -2.89 14.08 6.25
C SER A 187 -3.36 13.60 4.89
N LEU A 188 -4.57 14.00 4.50
CA LEU A 188 -5.13 13.82 3.16
C LEU A 188 -5.05 15.12 2.37
N ARG A 189 -4.56 15.06 1.13
CA ARG A 189 -4.66 16.15 0.16
C ARG A 189 -5.41 15.73 -1.09
N GLY A 190 -6.20 16.65 -1.65
CA GLY A 190 -7.08 16.38 -2.78
C GLY A 190 -6.42 16.49 -4.15
N LYS A 191 -7.26 16.41 -5.18
CA LYS A 191 -6.93 16.38 -6.60
C LYS A 191 -6.19 17.63 -7.07
N ARG A 192 -5.35 17.44 -8.08
CA ARG A 192 -4.76 18.51 -8.91
C ARG A 192 -5.85 19.37 -9.54
N GLY A 193 -5.70 20.69 -9.50
CA GLY A 193 -6.56 21.57 -10.26
C GLY A 193 -6.29 21.48 -11.77
N ASN A 194 -7.35 21.45 -12.57
CA ASN A 194 -7.30 21.29 -14.03
C ASN A 194 -7.46 22.61 -14.79
N GLN A 195 -7.58 23.73 -14.08
CA GLN A 195 -7.82 25.04 -14.68
C GLN A 195 -6.54 25.87 -14.76
N TYR A 196 -6.42 26.62 -15.86
CA TYR A 196 -5.50 27.74 -15.96
C TYR A 196 -6.17 28.97 -15.35
N LEU A 197 -5.67 29.47 -14.23
CA LEU A 197 -6.30 30.58 -13.52
C LEU A 197 -5.70 31.93 -13.92
N SER A 198 -4.41 31.96 -14.21
CA SER A 198 -3.64 33.12 -14.68
C SER A 198 -2.30 32.66 -15.27
N SER A 199 -1.51 33.57 -15.84
CA SER A 199 -0.18 33.24 -16.37
C SER A 199 0.83 32.79 -15.32
N SER A 200 0.66 33.19 -14.06
CA SER A 200 1.47 32.73 -12.93
C SER A 200 0.85 31.54 -12.19
N GLU A 201 -0.34 31.09 -12.61
CA GLU A 201 -1.06 29.93 -12.05
C GLU A 201 -1.54 29.00 -13.18
N PRO A 202 -0.63 28.45 -13.99
CA PRO A 202 -0.99 27.48 -14.99
C PRO A 202 -1.49 26.18 -14.33
N VAL A 203 -2.03 25.28 -15.16
CA VAL A 203 -2.52 23.98 -14.70
C VAL A 203 -1.44 23.25 -13.91
N GLY A 204 -1.78 22.70 -12.75
CA GLY A 204 -0.82 22.04 -11.86
C GLY A 204 -0.18 22.95 -10.81
N TYR A 205 -0.46 24.26 -10.83
CA TYR A 205 -0.06 25.22 -9.79
C TYR A 205 -1.25 25.73 -8.96
N ASN A 206 -2.33 24.95 -8.91
CA ASN A 206 -3.51 25.17 -8.08
C ASN A 206 -4.18 23.83 -7.74
N GLY A 207 -5.10 23.82 -6.78
CA GLY A 207 -5.73 22.61 -6.25
C GLY A 207 -4.92 21.97 -5.14
N TYR A 208 -4.88 20.64 -5.06
CA TYR A 208 -4.19 19.90 -3.99
C TYR A 208 -4.56 20.33 -2.55
N PRO A 209 -5.83 20.71 -2.26
CA PRO A 209 -6.19 21.23 -0.96
C PRO A 209 -5.94 20.21 0.13
N LEU A 210 -5.56 20.67 1.33
CA LEU A 210 -5.66 19.81 2.50
C LEU A 210 -7.15 19.47 2.73
N LEU A 211 -7.44 18.18 2.87
CA LEU A 211 -8.78 17.66 3.09
C LEU A 211 -9.00 17.33 4.56
N TYR A 212 -8.01 16.68 5.17
CA TYR A 212 -8.04 16.22 6.55
C TYR A 212 -6.61 16.13 7.08
N SER A 213 -6.39 16.47 8.35
CA SER A 213 -5.14 16.18 9.05
C SER A 213 -5.41 15.83 10.50
N ILE A 214 -4.62 14.91 11.05
CA ILE A 214 -4.68 14.51 12.44
C ILE A 214 -3.29 14.43 13.05
N ALA A 215 -3.16 14.90 14.29
CA ALA A 215 -1.97 14.79 15.13
C ALA A 215 -2.00 13.48 15.91
N THR A 216 -1.29 12.46 15.42
CA THR A 216 -1.32 11.12 16.03
C THR A 216 -0.64 11.12 17.38
N ASN A 217 0.40 11.93 17.54
CA ASN A 217 1.18 12.05 18.77
C ASN A 217 0.64 13.10 19.76
N ALA A 218 -0.49 13.76 19.47
CA ALA A 218 -1.16 14.62 20.43
C ALA A 218 -1.95 13.80 21.47
N SER A 219 -2.12 14.35 22.67
CA SER A 219 -2.95 13.75 23.72
C SER A 219 -4.39 13.48 23.22
N PRO A 220 -5.03 12.36 23.60
CA PRO A 220 -6.43 12.09 23.26
C PRO A 220 -7.41 13.17 23.72
N SER A 221 -7.09 13.90 24.79
CA SER A 221 -7.93 14.98 25.32
C SER A 221 -7.80 16.30 24.57
N SER A 222 -6.82 16.43 23.66
CA SER A 222 -6.53 17.70 22.98
C SER A 222 -7.67 18.18 22.08
N SER A 223 -8.02 19.46 22.22
CA SER A 223 -8.82 20.19 21.24
C SER A 223 -8.05 20.29 19.92
N ASN A 224 -8.77 20.30 18.79
CA ASN A 224 -8.18 20.36 17.44
C ASN A 224 -7.08 19.31 17.20
N ARG A 225 -7.26 18.10 17.77
CA ARG A 225 -6.38 16.97 17.46
C ARG A 225 -6.46 16.62 15.97
N SER A 226 -7.61 16.83 15.35
CA SER A 226 -7.78 16.75 13.91
C SER A 226 -8.38 18.04 13.36
N ALA A 227 -8.21 18.27 12.07
CA ALA A 227 -8.93 19.31 11.34
C ALA A 227 -9.33 18.78 9.97
N TYR A 228 -10.50 19.17 9.49
CA TYR A 228 -11.00 18.82 8.16
C TYR A 228 -11.47 20.05 7.41
N LEU A 229 -11.44 19.96 6.08
CA LEU A 229 -11.96 20.97 5.18
C LEU A 229 -13.49 20.89 5.11
N ASP A 230 -14.17 21.98 5.46
CA ASP A 230 -15.58 22.16 5.13
C ASP A 230 -15.70 22.44 3.63
N THR A 231 -16.20 21.46 2.90
CA THR A 231 -16.30 21.47 1.43
C THR A 231 -17.33 22.49 0.89
N ASN A 232 -18.16 23.09 1.75
CA ASN A 232 -19.13 24.12 1.35
C ASN A 232 -18.59 25.55 1.50
N THR A 233 -17.63 25.75 2.40
CA THR A 233 -17.09 27.08 2.72
C THR A 233 -15.62 27.24 2.35
N GLY A 234 -14.87 26.15 2.21
CA GLY A 234 -13.42 26.16 1.96
C GLY A 234 -12.58 26.51 3.19
N LYS A 235 -13.17 26.47 4.39
CA LYS A 235 -12.53 26.73 5.68
C LYS A 235 -12.25 25.41 6.43
N TYR A 236 -11.33 25.45 7.39
CA TYR A 236 -11.02 24.29 8.22
C TYR A 236 -11.79 24.31 9.54
N ILE A 237 -12.23 23.13 9.98
CA ILE A 237 -12.88 22.91 11.26
C ILE A 237 -12.01 21.98 12.09
N GLY A 238 -11.58 22.46 13.26
CA GLY A 238 -10.86 21.65 14.24
C GLY A 238 -11.81 20.79 15.07
N ILE A 239 -11.43 19.54 15.31
CA ILE A 239 -12.20 18.58 16.10
C ILE A 239 -11.30 17.83 17.08
N LYS A 240 -11.91 17.34 18.15
CA LYS A 240 -11.30 16.34 19.04
C LYS A 240 -11.31 14.97 18.36
N ASN A 241 -10.41 14.10 18.79
CA ASN A 241 -10.44 12.68 18.44
C ASN A 241 -9.96 11.86 19.65
N PRO A 242 -10.84 11.64 20.65
CA PRO A 242 -10.46 11.02 21.92
C PRO A 242 -10.32 9.50 21.84
N SER A 243 -10.87 8.87 20.81
CA SER A 243 -10.81 7.42 20.61
C SER A 243 -9.47 6.94 20.06
N LEU A 244 -8.77 7.78 19.29
CA LEU A 244 -7.47 7.43 18.72
C LEU A 244 -6.41 7.30 19.83
N GLN A 245 -5.71 6.18 19.92
CA GLN A 245 -4.57 6.10 20.84
C GLN A 245 -3.42 7.00 20.38
N GLN A 246 -2.64 7.52 21.33
CA GLN A 246 -1.51 8.39 21.01
C GLN A 246 -0.33 7.55 20.50
N PHE A 247 0.21 7.88 19.34
CA PHE A 247 1.42 7.24 18.81
C PHE A 247 2.18 8.16 17.85
N SER A 248 3.49 7.92 17.71
CA SER A 248 4.32 8.60 16.71
C SER A 248 4.30 7.84 15.38
N ILE A 249 4.19 8.58 14.27
CA ILE A 249 4.33 8.00 12.93
C ILE A 249 5.76 7.55 12.65
N GLU A 250 6.73 8.19 13.32
CA GLU A 250 8.13 7.75 13.32
C GLU A 250 8.26 6.37 13.98
N SER A 251 9.02 5.48 13.35
CA SER A 251 9.44 4.22 13.98
C SER A 251 10.50 4.50 15.04
N GLY A 252 11.42 5.43 14.75
CA GLY A 252 12.53 5.80 15.63
C GLY A 252 13.63 4.73 15.72
N GLY A 253 14.69 5.07 16.46
CA GLY A 253 15.89 4.23 16.58
C GLY A 253 16.76 4.23 15.32
N THR A 254 17.75 3.33 15.28
CA THR A 254 18.76 3.25 14.21
C THR A 254 18.60 2.03 13.30
N THR A 255 17.62 1.17 13.58
CA THR A 255 17.38 -0.11 12.87
C THR A 255 15.94 -0.22 12.42
N ILE A 256 15.73 -1.01 11.36
CA ILE A 256 14.41 -1.32 10.81
C ILE A 256 13.67 -2.28 11.77
N PRO A 257 12.45 -1.96 12.19
CA PRO A 257 11.59 -2.91 12.91
C PRO A 257 11.35 -4.15 12.05
N GLN A 258 11.53 -5.33 12.62
CA GLN A 258 11.38 -6.57 11.86
C GLN A 258 9.92 -6.97 11.72
N ASN A 259 9.09 -6.76 12.74
CA ASN A 259 7.70 -7.22 12.75
C ASN A 259 6.88 -6.56 13.85
N GLU A 260 5.58 -6.88 13.89
CA GLU A 260 4.58 -6.34 14.82
C GLU A 260 4.91 -6.48 16.32
N ASN A 261 5.74 -7.45 16.73
CA ASN A 261 6.20 -7.55 18.13
C ASN A 261 7.17 -6.43 18.52
N ASP A 262 7.78 -5.75 17.56
CA ASP A 262 8.51 -4.50 17.79
C ASP A 262 7.50 -3.34 17.83
N VAL A 263 7.41 -2.64 18.95
CA VAL A 263 6.52 -1.48 19.14
C VAL A 263 6.76 -0.34 18.12
N ARG A 264 7.90 -0.34 17.44
CA ARG A 264 8.28 0.61 16.38
C ARG A 264 7.76 0.22 14.99
N PHE A 265 7.24 -1.00 14.84
CA PHE A 265 6.66 -1.49 13.57
C PHE A 265 5.51 -0.61 13.13
N ARG A 266 5.44 -0.34 11.82
CA ARG A 266 4.35 0.42 11.22
C ARG A 266 3.86 -0.24 9.95
N LYS A 267 2.53 -0.35 9.82
CA LYS A 267 1.86 -0.75 8.60
C LYS A 267 0.63 0.11 8.39
N ALA A 268 0.37 0.51 7.17
CA ALA A 268 -0.79 1.32 6.81
C ALA A 268 -1.77 0.53 5.97
N TYR A 269 -3.05 0.79 6.17
CA TYR A 269 -4.15 0.22 5.40
C TYR A 269 -5.05 1.36 4.95
N VAL A 270 -5.21 1.51 3.65
CA VAL A 270 -6.04 2.56 3.06
C VAL A 270 -7.15 1.92 2.25
N VAL A 271 -8.38 2.36 2.49
CA VAL A 271 -9.55 1.88 1.77
C VAL A 271 -10.32 3.07 1.22
N LEU A 272 -10.57 3.06 -0.09
CA LEU A 272 -11.48 3.96 -0.78
C LEU A 272 -12.69 3.16 -1.25
N VAL A 273 -13.85 3.40 -0.62
CA VAL A 273 -15.13 2.79 -1.01
C VAL A 273 -15.95 3.80 -1.79
N PRO A 274 -16.47 3.48 -3.00
CA PRO A 274 -17.30 4.42 -3.74
C PRO A 274 -18.49 4.90 -2.91
N ASN A 275 -18.72 6.21 -2.88
CA ASN A 275 -19.90 6.77 -2.21
C ASN A 275 -21.07 6.85 -3.21
N PRO A 276 -22.31 6.50 -2.83
CA PRO A 276 -23.48 6.63 -3.70
C PRO A 276 -23.73 8.04 -4.26
N ALA A 277 -23.28 9.08 -3.55
CA ALA A 277 -23.33 10.48 -4.02
C ALA A 277 -22.20 10.85 -4.99
N GLY A 278 -21.35 9.88 -5.37
CA GLY A 278 -20.12 10.08 -6.14
C GLY A 278 -18.90 10.31 -5.23
N GLY A 279 -17.69 10.09 -5.75
CA GLY A 279 -16.46 10.18 -4.97
C GLY A 279 -16.23 8.95 -4.09
N TYR A 280 -15.50 9.08 -2.99
CA TYR A 280 -15.16 7.96 -2.11
C TYR A 280 -15.33 8.31 -0.63
N ASN A 281 -15.66 7.30 0.16
CA ASN A 281 -15.37 7.31 1.58
C ASN A 281 -13.97 6.71 1.80
N ILE A 282 -13.13 7.45 2.54
CA ILE A 282 -11.73 7.11 2.80
C ILE A 282 -11.57 6.68 4.25
N THR A 283 -11.08 5.46 4.46
CA THR A 283 -10.63 4.99 5.77
C THR A 283 -9.13 4.72 5.70
N LEU A 284 -8.39 5.21 6.69
CA LEU A 284 -6.96 4.96 6.86
C LEU A 284 -6.71 4.45 8.27
N GLU A 285 -6.17 3.23 8.34
CA GLU A 285 -5.70 2.60 9.57
C GLU A 285 -4.18 2.58 9.59
N ILE A 286 -3.59 2.80 10.77
CA ILE A 286 -2.17 2.61 11.01
C ILE A 286 -2.03 1.57 12.12
N GLN A 287 -1.32 0.48 11.81
CA GLN A 287 -0.80 -0.44 12.81
C GLN A 287 0.50 0.13 13.39
N HIS A 288 0.60 0.19 14.71
CA HIS A 288 1.80 0.56 15.45
C HIS A 288 2.12 -0.51 16.50
N GLY A 289 3.14 -1.34 16.24
CA GLY A 289 3.33 -2.60 16.96
C GLY A 289 2.14 -3.54 16.72
N ASN A 290 1.54 -4.06 17.80
CA ASN A 290 0.39 -4.96 17.74
C ASN A 290 -0.98 -4.26 17.78
N VAL A 291 -1.00 -2.92 17.83
CA VAL A 291 -2.25 -2.13 17.87
C VAL A 291 -2.54 -1.57 16.49
N LYS A 292 -3.78 -1.69 16.02
CA LYS A 292 -4.24 -1.10 14.76
C LYS A 292 -5.30 -0.04 15.05
N GLU A 293 -4.99 1.20 14.67
CA GLU A 293 -5.81 2.37 14.96
C GLU A 293 -6.44 2.95 13.69
N LYS A 294 -7.71 3.34 13.77
CA LYS A 294 -8.38 4.10 12.72
C LYS A 294 -8.01 5.58 12.84
N VAL A 295 -7.03 6.00 12.03
CA VAL A 295 -6.52 7.37 12.03
C VAL A 295 -7.47 8.32 11.29
N ILE A 296 -8.11 7.82 10.22
CA ILE A 296 -9.19 8.49 9.50
C ILE A 296 -10.28 7.45 9.28
N ASP A 297 -11.50 7.73 9.74
CA ASP A 297 -12.63 6.80 9.65
C ASP A 297 -13.71 7.38 8.75
N ASN A 298 -13.90 6.76 7.58
CA ASN A 298 -15.00 7.05 6.65
C ASN A 298 -15.10 8.53 6.23
N TYR A 299 -13.98 9.20 5.93
CA TYR A 299 -13.95 10.58 5.43
C TYR A 299 -14.53 10.65 4.01
N TYR A 300 -15.59 11.42 3.82
CA TYR A 300 -16.21 11.59 2.51
C TYR A 300 -15.42 12.59 1.65
N TYR A 301 -14.82 12.09 0.56
CA TYR A 301 -14.17 12.89 -0.47
C TYR A 301 -15.10 13.02 -1.69
N PRO A 302 -15.81 14.16 -1.85
CA PRO A 302 -16.84 14.33 -2.88
C PRO A 302 -16.26 14.50 -4.28
N THR A 303 -17.11 14.55 -5.31
CA THR A 303 -16.75 14.88 -6.70
C THR A 303 -16.59 16.38 -6.98
N SER A 304 -16.99 17.23 -6.04
CA SER A 304 -16.76 18.68 -6.09
C SER A 304 -16.65 19.24 -4.68
N LEU A 305 -15.74 20.17 -4.45
CA LEU A 305 -15.58 20.84 -3.16
C LEU A 305 -15.11 22.28 -3.31
N LYS A 306 -15.35 23.10 -2.28
CA LYS A 306 -14.71 24.39 -2.13
C LYS A 306 -13.46 24.30 -1.27
N TYR A 307 -12.44 25.06 -1.64
CA TYR A 307 -11.21 25.22 -0.88
C TYR A 307 -10.69 26.65 -1.03
N THR A 308 -9.90 27.10 -0.06
CA THR A 308 -9.21 28.40 -0.15
C THR A 308 -7.88 28.21 -0.85
N GLU A 309 -7.74 28.80 -2.04
CA GLU A 309 -6.48 28.86 -2.77
C GLU A 309 -5.71 30.11 -2.34
N THR A 310 -4.45 29.94 -1.96
CA THR A 310 -3.60 31.03 -1.44
C THR A 310 -2.53 31.37 -2.46
N THR A 311 -2.57 32.59 -2.99
CA THR A 311 -1.56 33.16 -3.88
C THR A 311 -0.65 34.12 -3.11
N ILE A 312 0.41 34.63 -3.76
CA ILE A 312 1.33 35.61 -3.15
C ILE A 312 0.59 36.88 -2.68
N SER A 313 -0.51 37.24 -3.34
CA SER A 313 -1.20 38.52 -3.14
C SER A 313 -2.60 38.39 -2.55
N ASN A 314 -3.24 37.22 -2.60
CA ASN A 314 -4.62 37.05 -2.16
C ASN A 314 -4.93 35.61 -1.73
N ALA A 315 -6.00 35.43 -0.96
CA ALA A 315 -6.63 34.14 -0.71
C ALA A 315 -8.06 34.15 -1.27
N THR A 316 -8.42 33.16 -2.07
CA THR A 316 -9.74 33.12 -2.71
C THR A 316 -10.35 31.74 -2.58
N VAL A 317 -11.62 31.68 -2.20
CA VAL A 317 -12.38 30.43 -2.17
C VAL A 317 -12.72 30.03 -3.61
N ARG A 318 -12.38 28.80 -3.98
CA ARG A 318 -12.59 28.24 -5.32
C ARG A 318 -13.31 26.91 -5.21
N THR A 319 -14.06 26.57 -6.26
CA THR A 319 -14.64 25.23 -6.44
C THR A 319 -13.67 24.38 -7.26
N LEU A 320 -13.39 23.18 -6.79
CA LEU A 320 -12.54 22.19 -7.44
C LEU A 320 -13.40 21.00 -7.86
N ASP A 321 -13.31 20.61 -9.13
CA ASP A 321 -13.79 19.29 -9.58
C ASP A 321 -12.84 18.21 -9.05
N THR A 322 -13.38 17.33 -8.23
CA THR A 322 -12.69 16.20 -7.61
C THR A 322 -13.28 14.86 -8.06
N SER A 323 -13.92 14.81 -9.23
CA SER A 323 -14.35 13.57 -9.85
C SER A 323 -13.16 12.62 -10.06
N ALA A 324 -13.37 11.34 -9.70
CA ALA A 324 -12.35 10.31 -9.82
C ALA A 324 -12.03 10.01 -11.30
N PRO A 325 -10.76 9.82 -11.67
CA PRO A 325 -10.41 9.25 -12.96
C PRO A 325 -10.91 7.80 -13.03
N SER A 326 -11.13 7.26 -14.23
CA SER A 326 -11.61 5.88 -14.44
C SER A 326 -10.60 4.81 -14.02
N THR A 327 -9.32 5.21 -13.90
CA THR A 327 -8.24 4.35 -13.47
C THR A 327 -7.23 5.10 -12.61
N PHE A 328 -6.55 4.37 -11.73
CA PHE A 328 -5.48 4.86 -10.88
C PHE A 328 -4.15 4.17 -11.17
N ARG A 329 -3.07 4.89 -10.88
CA ARG A 329 -1.77 4.33 -10.49
C ARG A 329 -1.47 4.70 -9.04
N ILE A 330 -0.63 3.90 -8.39
CA ILE A 330 -0.12 4.17 -7.05
C ILE A 330 1.33 4.62 -7.15
N GLY A 331 1.69 5.64 -6.37
CA GLY A 331 3.06 6.04 -6.20
C GLY A 331 3.39 6.45 -4.77
N PHE A 332 4.69 6.59 -4.55
CA PHE A 332 5.31 6.87 -3.27
C PHE A 332 6.34 7.98 -3.46
N ALA A 333 6.44 8.89 -2.51
CA ALA A 333 7.56 9.82 -2.44
C ALA A 333 7.94 10.06 -0.99
N ALA A 334 9.17 10.48 -0.75
CA ALA A 334 9.60 10.95 0.56
C ALA A 334 10.56 12.11 0.39
N SER A 335 10.76 12.87 1.46
CA SER A 335 11.69 13.98 1.45
C SER A 335 12.32 14.20 2.82
N THR A 336 13.46 14.86 2.77
CA THR A 336 14.17 15.39 3.92
C THR A 336 14.48 16.86 3.68
N GLY A 337 14.65 17.61 4.76
CA GLY A 337 15.04 19.01 4.73
C GLY A 337 16.26 19.24 5.63
N ALA A 338 16.20 20.28 6.46
CA ALA A 338 17.19 20.52 7.53
C ALA A 338 17.17 19.41 8.60
N ALA A 339 16.02 18.76 8.75
CA ALA A 339 15.85 17.55 9.54
C ALA A 339 15.65 16.35 8.61
N LYS A 340 16.04 15.15 9.05
CA LYS A 340 16.28 14.01 8.15
C LYS A 340 16.05 12.68 8.84
N ASN A 341 15.40 11.77 8.13
CA ASN A 341 15.27 10.35 8.46
C ASN A 341 15.49 9.50 7.20
N ILE A 342 15.72 8.20 7.41
CA ILE A 342 15.58 7.19 6.37
C ILE A 342 14.08 6.87 6.25
N HIS A 343 13.56 6.97 5.03
CA HIS A 343 12.20 6.57 4.70
C HIS A 343 12.24 5.29 3.88
N LEU A 344 11.64 4.22 4.39
CA LEU A 344 11.65 2.89 3.79
C LEU A 344 10.23 2.34 3.71
N LEU A 345 9.90 1.69 2.61
CA LEU A 345 8.67 0.93 2.41
C LEU A 345 9.02 -0.55 2.21
N LYS A 346 8.23 -1.43 2.81
CA LYS A 346 8.27 -2.87 2.55
C LYS A 346 6.91 -3.32 2.07
N ASN A 347 6.93 -4.10 0.99
CA ASN A 347 5.75 -4.72 0.39
C ASN A 347 4.64 -3.71 0.00
N LEU A 348 3.87 -4.06 -1.02
CA LEU A 348 2.62 -3.36 -1.31
C LEU A 348 1.61 -4.40 -1.76
N GLY A 349 0.51 -4.49 -1.03
CA GLY A 349 -0.68 -5.21 -1.43
C GLY A 349 -1.75 -4.23 -1.92
N VAL A 350 -2.42 -4.56 -3.02
CA VAL A 350 -3.53 -3.79 -3.59
C VAL A 350 -4.66 -4.74 -3.95
N THR A 351 -5.85 -4.46 -3.45
CA THR A 351 -7.05 -5.28 -3.66
C THR A 351 -8.28 -4.41 -3.90
N ARG A 352 -9.39 -5.02 -4.31
CA ARG A 352 -10.70 -4.38 -4.16
C ARG A 352 -11.02 -4.22 -2.67
N PRO A 353 -11.70 -3.14 -2.27
CA PRO A 353 -12.37 -3.13 -0.97
C PRO A 353 -13.24 -4.38 -0.84
N TYR A 354 -13.24 -4.98 0.34
CA TYR A 354 -14.00 -6.19 0.62
C TYR A 354 -13.55 -7.45 -0.17
N ALA A 355 -12.30 -7.49 -0.65
CA ALA A 355 -11.66 -8.75 -1.05
C ALA A 355 -11.50 -9.69 0.16
N ALA A 356 -11.33 -10.99 -0.09
CA ALA A 356 -11.07 -11.95 0.99
C ALA A 356 -9.78 -11.59 1.76
N GLU A 357 -9.79 -11.79 3.08
CA GLU A 357 -8.68 -11.49 3.98
C GLU A 357 -8.11 -12.80 4.52
N VAL A 358 -6.85 -13.06 4.20
CA VAL A 358 -6.13 -14.28 4.60
C VAL A 358 -4.90 -13.93 5.42
N THR A 359 -4.48 -14.86 6.27
CA THR A 359 -3.35 -14.68 7.19
C THR A 359 -2.28 -15.74 6.95
N ASP A 360 -1.02 -15.39 7.16
CA ASP A 360 0.09 -16.33 7.13
C ASP A 360 -0.03 -17.37 8.26
N ASP A 361 0.31 -18.63 7.95
CA ASP A 361 0.14 -19.79 8.82
C ASP A 361 1.48 -20.48 9.14
N LEU A 362 1.80 -20.68 10.42
CA LEU A 362 2.94 -21.49 10.84
C LEU A 362 2.49 -22.77 11.55
N PHE A 363 2.96 -23.92 11.04
CA PHE A 363 2.68 -25.24 11.61
C PHE A 363 3.97 -26.03 11.90
N ALA A 364 3.83 -27.06 12.73
CA ALA A 364 4.86 -28.06 12.95
C ALA A 364 4.58 -29.32 12.10
N GLY A 365 5.63 -30.04 11.71
CA GLY A 365 5.50 -31.33 11.04
C GLY A 365 6.67 -32.25 11.35
N CYS A 366 6.56 -33.51 10.92
CA CYS A 366 7.51 -34.54 11.25
C CYS A 366 8.11 -35.16 10.00
N PRO A 367 9.42 -35.48 9.98
CA PRO A 367 10.06 -36.09 8.82
C PRO A 367 9.34 -37.35 8.37
N GLY A 368 9.04 -37.45 7.07
CA GLY A 368 8.39 -38.62 6.46
C GLY A 368 6.92 -38.88 6.83
N ILE A 369 6.33 -38.10 7.75
CA ILE A 369 4.94 -38.26 8.19
C ILE A 369 4.04 -37.27 7.43
N LYS A 370 2.98 -37.79 6.81
CA LYS A 370 1.92 -36.93 6.24
C LYS A 370 1.04 -36.39 7.37
N SER A 371 0.91 -35.08 7.45
CA SER A 371 0.08 -34.38 8.45
C SER A 371 -1.00 -33.52 7.78
N ILE A 372 -2.04 -33.17 8.54
CA ILE A 372 -3.19 -32.37 8.07
C ILE A 372 -3.24 -31.06 8.86
N TYR A 373 -3.52 -29.98 8.15
CA TYR A 373 -3.51 -28.59 8.57
C TYR A 373 -4.80 -27.91 8.12
N TYR A 374 -5.22 -26.89 8.87
CA TYR A 374 -6.40 -26.08 8.55
C TYR A 374 -6.01 -24.60 8.52
N PRO A 375 -5.36 -24.13 7.43
CA PRO A 375 -4.89 -22.76 7.32
C PRO A 375 -6.05 -21.77 7.35
N LEU A 376 -7.17 -22.09 6.68
CA LEU A 376 -8.27 -21.15 6.49
C LEU A 376 -9.03 -20.73 7.76
N LEU A 377 -8.78 -21.33 8.94
CA LEU A 377 -9.60 -21.12 10.15
C LEU A 377 -9.52 -19.70 10.73
N ASN A 378 -8.46 -18.96 10.41
CA ASN A 378 -8.27 -17.55 10.77
C ASN A 378 -8.47 -16.60 9.56
N ASP A 379 -8.92 -17.13 8.43
CA ASP A 379 -9.25 -16.35 7.24
C ASP A 379 -10.73 -16.01 7.20
N ALA A 380 -11.08 -15.00 6.40
CA ALA A 380 -12.46 -14.59 6.22
C ALA A 380 -12.70 -13.94 4.85
N ALA A 381 -13.96 -13.96 4.42
CA ALA A 381 -14.40 -13.20 3.26
C ALA A 381 -15.67 -12.39 3.56
N TYR A 382 -15.95 -11.44 2.68
CA TYR A 382 -17.09 -10.56 2.82
C TYR A 382 -18.35 -11.15 2.18
N SER A 383 -19.51 -10.86 2.78
CA SER A 383 -20.83 -11.19 2.24
C SER A 383 -21.82 -10.07 2.51
N SER A 384 -22.68 -9.82 1.52
CA SER A 384 -23.87 -8.97 1.56
C SER A 384 -25.16 -9.78 1.35
N ALA A 385 -25.11 -11.11 1.41
CA ALA A 385 -26.26 -11.98 1.17
C ALA A 385 -27.45 -11.70 2.12
N GLY A 386 -27.19 -11.16 3.31
CA GLY A 386 -28.22 -10.73 4.26
C GLY A 386 -28.65 -9.26 4.12
N GLY A 387 -28.25 -8.57 3.05
CA GLY A 387 -28.58 -7.17 2.79
C GLY A 387 -27.75 -6.14 3.58
N GLN A 388 -26.67 -6.56 4.25
CA GLN A 388 -25.83 -5.65 5.02
C GLN A 388 -25.00 -4.73 4.12
N ASN A 389 -24.95 -3.45 4.50
CA ASN A 389 -24.08 -2.43 3.92
C ASN A 389 -23.50 -1.58 5.06
N PRO A 390 -22.19 -1.70 5.38
CA PRO A 390 -21.17 -2.47 4.66
C PRO A 390 -21.35 -4.00 4.79
N PRO A 391 -20.73 -4.80 3.89
CA PRO A 391 -20.74 -6.26 4.00
C PRO A 391 -20.11 -6.77 5.28
N THR A 392 -20.49 -7.98 5.68
CA THR A 392 -19.98 -8.64 6.90
C THR A 392 -18.84 -9.59 6.57
N LEU A 393 -17.79 -9.57 7.39
CA LEU A 393 -16.60 -10.42 7.26
C LEU A 393 -16.77 -11.70 8.11
N SER A 394 -16.59 -12.88 7.50
CA SER A 394 -16.66 -14.16 8.22
C SER A 394 -15.91 -15.28 7.50
N TYR A 395 -15.40 -16.24 8.27
CA TYR A 395 -14.91 -17.53 7.76
C TYR A 395 -15.94 -18.24 6.90
N ASN A 396 -17.22 -18.19 7.29
CA ASN A 396 -18.30 -18.89 6.58
C ASN A 396 -18.59 -18.35 5.18
N ASN A 397 -18.03 -17.18 4.83
CA ASN A 397 -18.22 -16.54 3.55
C ASN A 397 -17.15 -16.94 2.52
N LEU A 398 -16.12 -17.69 2.93
CA LEU A 398 -15.06 -18.19 2.05
C LEU A 398 -15.60 -19.22 1.04
N ASP A 399 -15.09 -19.15 -0.19
CA ASP A 399 -15.30 -20.18 -1.19
C ASP A 399 -14.10 -21.13 -1.23
N PHE A 400 -14.20 -22.29 -0.56
CA PHE A 400 -13.11 -23.26 -0.50
C PHE A 400 -12.75 -23.86 -1.87
N ASN A 401 -13.67 -23.83 -2.85
CA ASN A 401 -13.35 -24.30 -4.20
C ASN A 401 -12.47 -23.30 -4.96
N SER A 402 -12.37 -22.06 -4.48
CA SER A 402 -11.55 -21.02 -5.11
C SER A 402 -10.09 -21.00 -4.66
N PHE A 403 -9.72 -21.83 -3.68
CA PHE A 403 -8.35 -21.96 -3.19
C PHE A 403 -7.40 -22.29 -4.34
N ARG A 404 -6.27 -21.58 -4.39
CA ARG A 404 -5.28 -21.75 -5.44
C ARG A 404 -3.88 -21.69 -4.87
N PHE A 405 -3.06 -22.69 -5.21
CA PHE A 405 -1.65 -22.71 -4.86
C PHE A 405 -0.86 -21.68 -5.67
N LEU A 406 0.03 -20.99 -4.98
CA LEU A 406 0.97 -20.05 -5.53
C LEU A 406 2.40 -20.49 -5.20
N ASP A 407 3.34 -20.14 -6.06
CA ASP A 407 4.76 -20.31 -5.78
C ASP A 407 5.27 -19.28 -4.76
N ASN A 408 6.55 -19.35 -4.39
CA ASN A 408 7.15 -18.44 -3.41
C ASN A 408 7.21 -16.97 -3.87
N ASN A 409 7.01 -16.72 -5.18
CA ASN A 409 6.93 -15.38 -5.75
C ASN A 409 5.49 -14.88 -5.87
N GLY A 410 4.50 -15.67 -5.44
CA GLY A 410 3.07 -15.36 -5.54
C GLY A 410 2.48 -15.66 -6.92
N ALA A 411 3.20 -16.34 -7.81
CA ALA A 411 2.68 -16.70 -9.13
C ALA A 411 1.83 -17.98 -9.05
N VAL A 412 0.75 -18.02 -9.83
CA VAL A 412 -0.14 -19.19 -9.89
C VAL A 412 0.61 -20.41 -10.38
N ILE A 413 0.54 -21.50 -9.63
CA ILE A 413 1.08 -22.79 -10.07
C ILE A 413 0.06 -23.42 -11.04
N PRO A 414 0.42 -23.62 -12.33
CA PRO A 414 -0.52 -24.15 -13.31
C PRO A 414 -0.72 -25.67 -13.15
N ASN A 415 -1.81 -26.17 -13.74
CA ASN A 415 -2.07 -27.62 -13.93
C ASN A 415 -2.15 -28.46 -12.64
N ILE A 416 -2.56 -27.86 -11.53
CA ILE A 416 -2.86 -28.61 -10.29
C ILE A 416 -4.06 -29.53 -10.52
N THR A 417 -3.85 -30.84 -10.41
CA THR A 417 -4.89 -31.85 -10.57
C THR A 417 -5.22 -32.47 -9.22
N GLY A 418 -6.51 -32.55 -8.89
CA GLY A 418 -6.99 -33.13 -7.62
C GLY A 418 -6.49 -32.40 -6.36
N GLY A 419 -6.11 -31.12 -6.49
CA GLY A 419 -5.56 -30.33 -5.38
C GLY A 419 -4.17 -30.78 -4.94
N VAL A 420 -3.41 -31.51 -5.76
CA VAL A 420 -2.09 -32.04 -5.42
C VAL A 420 -0.98 -31.22 -6.09
N TYR A 421 -0.01 -30.76 -5.29
CA TYR A 421 1.22 -30.13 -5.76
C TYR A 421 2.44 -30.81 -5.14
N THR A 422 3.46 -31.13 -5.94
CA THR A 422 4.70 -31.74 -5.44
C THR A 422 5.90 -30.92 -5.88
N ASN A 423 6.79 -30.63 -4.94
CA ASN A 423 8.07 -29.96 -5.17
C ASN A 423 9.21 -30.74 -4.49
N SER A 424 10.41 -30.14 -4.41
CA SER A 424 11.57 -30.76 -3.74
C SER A 424 11.41 -30.93 -2.23
N GLN A 425 10.50 -30.19 -1.59
CA GLN A 425 10.24 -30.28 -0.15
C GLN A 425 9.28 -31.43 0.19
N GLY A 426 8.35 -31.74 -0.71
CA GLY A 426 7.36 -32.80 -0.51
C GLY A 426 6.09 -32.60 -1.35
N THR A 427 5.01 -33.26 -0.93
CA THR A 427 3.71 -33.22 -1.59
C THR A 427 2.68 -32.52 -0.73
N TRP A 428 2.12 -31.42 -1.24
CA TRP A 428 0.95 -30.73 -0.72
C TRP A 428 -0.33 -31.30 -1.33
N THR A 429 -1.39 -31.41 -0.54
CA THR A 429 -2.73 -31.82 -1.02
C THR A 429 -3.81 -31.03 -0.32
N TYR A 430 -4.61 -30.27 -1.08
CA TYR A 430 -5.74 -29.49 -0.60
C TYR A 430 -7.08 -30.20 -0.89
N LEU A 431 -8.00 -30.18 0.08
CA LEU A 431 -9.34 -30.74 -0.04
C LEU A 431 -10.41 -29.64 0.09
N PRO A 432 -11.06 -29.21 -1.00
CA PRO A 432 -12.05 -28.13 -0.97
C PRO A 432 -13.27 -28.39 -0.08
N THR A 433 -13.68 -29.65 0.11
CA THR A 433 -14.87 -29.97 0.90
C THR A 433 -14.71 -29.67 2.39
N THR A 434 -13.48 -29.61 2.89
CA THR A 434 -13.20 -29.36 4.32
C THR A 434 -12.25 -28.18 4.55
N GLY A 435 -11.63 -27.64 3.49
CA GLY A 435 -10.56 -26.66 3.61
C GLY A 435 -9.25 -27.24 4.15
N ALA A 436 -9.14 -28.56 4.27
CA ALA A 436 -7.96 -29.21 4.81
C ALA A 436 -6.78 -29.17 3.82
N LEU A 437 -5.62 -28.76 4.31
CA LEU A 437 -4.35 -28.82 3.60
C LEU A 437 -3.47 -29.90 4.24
N SER A 438 -2.91 -30.80 3.47
CA SER A 438 -1.98 -31.80 3.98
C SER A 438 -0.62 -31.69 3.31
N PHE A 439 0.43 -32.02 4.05
CA PHE A 439 1.80 -32.05 3.54
C PHE A 439 2.46 -33.37 3.92
N ARG A 440 3.07 -34.03 2.93
CA ARG A 440 3.93 -35.20 3.10
C ARG A 440 5.36 -34.78 2.72
N PRO A 441 6.30 -34.66 3.69
CA PRO A 441 7.68 -34.33 3.38
C PRO A 441 8.31 -35.35 2.43
N ALA A 442 9.18 -34.87 1.55
CA ALA A 442 10.04 -35.73 0.74
C ALA A 442 10.95 -36.58 1.63
N SER A 443 11.43 -37.71 1.11
CA SER A 443 12.35 -38.58 1.84
C SER A 443 13.59 -37.81 2.27
N GLY A 444 13.93 -37.86 3.56
CA GLY A 444 15.08 -37.13 4.13
C GLY A 444 14.89 -35.62 4.32
N PHE A 445 13.72 -35.05 4.00
CA PHE A 445 13.50 -33.61 4.18
C PHE A 445 13.35 -33.23 5.67
N THR A 446 14.13 -32.25 6.08
CA THR A 446 14.09 -31.56 7.38
C THR A 446 14.27 -30.06 7.15
N GLY A 447 13.61 -29.21 7.93
CA GLY A 447 13.63 -27.76 7.75
C GLY A 447 12.24 -27.21 7.41
N VAL A 448 12.19 -26.02 6.83
CA VAL A 448 10.94 -25.30 6.59
C VAL A 448 10.40 -25.62 5.19
N ALA A 449 9.27 -26.32 5.13
CA ALA A 449 8.48 -26.45 3.90
C ALA A 449 7.56 -25.23 3.75
N GLN A 450 7.39 -24.73 2.53
CA GLN A 450 6.64 -23.50 2.27
C GLN A 450 5.76 -23.63 1.04
N ILE A 451 4.57 -23.04 1.11
CA ILE A 451 3.68 -22.86 -0.04
C ILE A 451 2.84 -21.61 0.17
N GLN A 452 2.52 -20.88 -0.90
CA GLN A 452 1.59 -19.76 -0.82
C GLN A 452 0.21 -20.16 -1.36
N TYR A 453 -0.81 -19.42 -0.95
CA TYR A 453 -2.16 -19.56 -1.49
C TYR A 453 -2.89 -18.22 -1.55
N ASP A 454 -3.93 -18.20 -2.39
CA ASP A 454 -4.95 -17.17 -2.34
C ASP A 454 -6.35 -17.80 -2.48
N ILE A 455 -7.38 -17.07 -2.06
CA ILE A 455 -8.77 -17.54 -2.03
C ILE A 455 -9.73 -16.38 -2.27
N LYS A 456 -10.98 -16.69 -2.63
CA LYS A 456 -12.08 -15.74 -2.83
C LYS A 456 -13.18 -15.93 -1.81
N GLY A 457 -14.05 -14.92 -1.74
CA GLY A 457 -15.38 -15.07 -1.16
C GLY A 457 -16.37 -15.71 -2.14
N GLY A 458 -17.65 -15.61 -1.83
CA GLY A 458 -18.71 -16.21 -2.63
C GLY A 458 -19.63 -17.16 -1.84
N GLY A 459 -19.35 -17.35 -0.55
CA GLY A 459 -19.94 -18.39 0.28
C GLY A 459 -19.47 -19.79 -0.11
N SER A 460 -19.96 -20.81 0.60
CA SER A 460 -19.58 -22.22 0.38
C SER A 460 -19.77 -22.72 -1.05
N ASN A 461 -20.68 -22.08 -1.80
CA ASN A 461 -21.03 -22.46 -3.17
C ASN A 461 -20.35 -21.58 -4.23
N GLY A 462 -19.60 -20.54 -3.84
CA GLY A 462 -18.85 -19.67 -4.75
C GLY A 462 -19.73 -18.80 -5.66
N THR A 463 -21.00 -18.59 -5.35
CA THR A 463 -21.96 -17.93 -6.24
C THR A 463 -22.20 -16.46 -5.94
N GLU A 464 -21.83 -15.98 -4.74
CA GLU A 464 -22.12 -14.60 -4.35
C GLU A 464 -21.22 -13.58 -5.07
N SER A 465 -21.82 -12.80 -5.97
CA SER A 465 -21.18 -11.65 -6.61
C SER A 465 -21.28 -10.40 -5.73
N PRO A 466 -20.26 -9.52 -5.71
CA PRO A 466 -19.06 -9.57 -6.55
C PRO A 466 -17.90 -10.38 -5.95
N TYR A 467 -18.02 -10.88 -4.71
CA TYR A 467 -16.93 -11.49 -3.95
C TYR A 467 -16.35 -12.77 -4.58
N ASN A 468 -17.13 -13.45 -5.44
CA ASN A 468 -16.67 -14.62 -6.20
C ASN A 468 -15.83 -14.29 -7.46
N LYS A 469 -15.71 -13.00 -7.83
CA LYS A 469 -14.92 -12.58 -9.01
C LYS A 469 -13.43 -12.57 -8.70
N GLU A 470 -12.60 -12.80 -9.72
CA GLU A 470 -11.13 -12.85 -9.56
C GLU A 470 -10.53 -11.56 -9.00
N GLU A 471 -11.14 -10.40 -9.27
CA GLU A 471 -10.69 -9.11 -8.73
C GLU A 471 -10.93 -8.94 -7.22
N TYR A 472 -11.72 -9.81 -6.58
CA TYR A 472 -11.97 -9.86 -5.12
C TYR A 472 -11.17 -10.96 -4.40
N ARG A 473 -10.24 -11.60 -5.12
CA ARG A 473 -9.32 -12.57 -4.54
C ARG A 473 -8.41 -11.91 -3.51
N SER A 474 -8.06 -12.66 -2.48
CA SER A 474 -7.18 -12.21 -1.41
C SER A 474 -5.78 -11.86 -1.93
N LEU A 475 -5.00 -11.16 -1.11
CA LEU A 475 -3.55 -11.18 -1.25
C LEU A 475 -3.02 -12.60 -0.93
N PRO A 476 -1.81 -12.95 -1.40
CA PRO A 476 -1.17 -14.22 -1.05
C PRO A 476 -0.89 -14.35 0.45
N ALA A 477 -1.35 -15.45 1.06
CA ALA A 477 -0.90 -15.92 2.36
C ALA A 477 0.14 -17.03 2.21
N LEU A 478 1.04 -17.13 3.18
CA LEU A 478 2.11 -18.11 3.26
C LEU A 478 1.77 -19.19 4.30
N VAL A 479 1.87 -20.45 3.92
CA VAL A 479 1.88 -21.58 4.85
C VAL A 479 3.32 -22.08 5.02
N GLN A 480 3.81 -22.08 6.25
CA GLN A 480 5.08 -22.68 6.65
C GLN A 480 4.85 -23.91 7.52
N VAL A 481 5.57 -24.99 7.23
CA VAL A 481 5.62 -26.18 8.09
C VAL A 481 7.06 -26.44 8.50
N ASN A 482 7.37 -26.30 9.78
CA ASN A 482 8.67 -26.63 10.32
C ASN A 482 8.79 -28.15 10.56
N ILE A 483 9.52 -28.83 9.68
CA ILE A 483 9.75 -30.27 9.72
C ILE A 483 10.98 -30.58 10.58
N SER A 484 10.74 -31.16 11.75
CA SER A 484 11.79 -31.54 12.71
C SER A 484 11.47 -32.84 13.43
N SER A 485 12.49 -33.65 13.69
CA SER A 485 12.39 -34.84 14.56
C SER A 485 12.20 -34.48 16.03
N THR A 486 12.43 -33.22 16.42
CA THR A 486 12.18 -32.71 17.78
C THR A 486 10.69 -32.42 18.05
N ASN A 487 9.85 -32.41 17.01
CA ASN A 487 8.42 -32.26 17.16
C ASN A 487 7.78 -33.54 17.72
N ASN A 488 6.53 -33.49 18.17
CA ASN A 488 5.84 -34.69 18.65
C ASN A 488 5.42 -35.61 17.49
N CYS A 489 6.32 -36.51 17.10
CA CYS A 489 6.18 -37.37 15.92
C CYS A 489 5.56 -38.74 16.19
N SER A 490 4.84 -38.90 17.30
CA SER A 490 4.27 -40.20 17.69
C SER A 490 3.15 -40.69 16.75
N LYS A 491 2.46 -39.80 16.01
CA LYS A 491 1.41 -40.09 15.00
C LYS A 491 1.27 -38.96 13.98
N ALA A 492 0.47 -39.16 12.92
CA ALA A 492 0.04 -38.09 12.02
C ALA A 492 -0.66 -36.98 12.83
N CYS A 493 -0.07 -35.77 12.82
CA CYS A 493 -0.59 -34.65 13.59
C CYS A 493 -1.69 -33.94 12.79
N ILE A 494 -2.80 -33.66 13.46
CA ILE A 494 -3.78 -32.69 12.99
C ILE A 494 -3.47 -31.39 13.73
N ILE A 495 -3.09 -30.34 13.00
CA ILE A 495 -2.79 -29.04 13.59
C ILE A 495 -3.82 -28.03 13.10
N SER A 496 -4.52 -27.39 14.05
CA SER A 496 -5.50 -26.35 13.79
C SER A 496 -4.93 -25.00 14.15
N ASN A 497 -5.20 -24.00 13.32
CA ASN A 497 -4.80 -22.61 13.58
C ASN A 497 -5.69 -21.91 14.63
N ARG A 498 -6.80 -22.52 15.09
CA ARG A 498 -7.78 -21.85 15.97
C ARG A 498 -7.28 -21.55 17.39
N ASN A 499 -6.02 -21.83 17.73
CA ASN A 499 -5.40 -21.56 19.03
C ASN A 499 -3.86 -21.38 18.96
N VAL A 500 -3.28 -21.27 17.76
CA VAL A 500 -1.81 -21.25 17.56
C VAL A 500 -1.43 -20.14 16.59
N THR A 501 -1.72 -18.89 16.92
CA THR A 501 -1.19 -17.76 16.16
C THR A 501 0.30 -17.58 16.50
N GLN A 502 1.15 -18.40 15.89
CA GLN A 502 2.48 -17.92 15.53
C GLN A 502 2.34 -17.37 14.11
N THR A 503 2.08 -16.08 14.00
CA THR A 503 2.12 -15.38 12.71
C THR A 503 3.53 -15.51 12.14
N ILE A 504 3.65 -15.76 10.83
CA ILE A 504 4.96 -15.74 10.18
C ILE A 504 5.45 -14.29 10.22
N THR A 505 6.59 -14.13 10.86
CA THR A 505 7.31 -12.87 10.94
C THR A 505 7.99 -12.62 9.59
N ARG A 506 7.43 -11.76 8.72
CA ARG A 506 8.04 -11.41 7.42
C ARG A 506 9.16 -10.38 7.54
#